data_AF-A0A6L8I3U7-F1
#
_entry.id   AF-A0A6L8I3U7-F1
#
_cell.length_a   1.000
_cell.length_b   1.000
_cell.length_c   1.000
_cell.angle_alpha   90.00
_cell.angle_beta   90.00
_cell.angle_gamma   90.00
#
_symmetry.space_group_name_H-M   'P 1'
#
loop_
_entity.id
_entity.type
_entity.pdbx_description
1 polymer ?
#
loop_
_entity_poly.entity_id
_entity_poly.type
_entity_poly.pdbx_seq_one_letter_code
_entity_poly.pdbx_strand_id
1 'polypeptide(L)'
;MAVRFGQTDTFNPFAASSALHAFGGIANGVKAGYASDGLRLFLMGIQGGAKFRAASMPVNGTGVPSRLNNLAVDANREFGQGRYAALLLGGSFQRGSASCRDCPVVHFEPCRAGNPGVGVYGRLDRGPLAVKAEPARTPDVWPGTFNPGIPQFATCKVPVGARSRHAGFLGHQAAGPDGVPWDRQGQQVLGAARSARPQTVCRACADRQLCAAELHQRRQHH
;
A
#
# COMPACT_ATOMS: atom_id res chain seq x y z
N MET A 1 -3.47 -5.37 16.46
CA MET A 1 -4.60 -5.70 15.55
C MET A 1 -4.34 -5.14 14.16
N ALA A 2 -4.80 -5.80 13.10
CA ALA A 2 -4.69 -5.27 11.74
C ALA A 2 -5.52 -3.98 11.57
N VAL A 3 -4.91 -2.96 10.98
CA VAL A 3 -5.55 -1.72 10.51
C VAL A 3 -5.93 -1.93 9.06
N ARG A 4 -7.21 -1.76 8.72
CA ARG A 4 -7.66 -1.95 7.33
C ARG A 4 -7.31 -0.75 6.47
N PHE A 5 -6.64 -1.02 5.36
CA PHE A 5 -6.39 -0.06 4.31
C PHE A 5 -6.21 -0.81 2.99
N GLY A 6 -7.13 -0.60 2.05
CA GLY A 6 -7.08 -1.18 0.72
C GLY A 6 -7.21 -2.70 0.68
N GLN A 7 -6.71 -3.29 -0.39
CA GLN A 7 -6.63 -4.74 -0.61
C GLN A 7 -5.21 -5.22 -0.27
N THR A 8 -4.93 -5.36 1.04
CA THR A 8 -3.61 -5.77 1.56
C THR A 8 -3.21 -7.21 1.21
N ASP A 9 -4.06 -7.96 0.53
CA ASP A 9 -3.82 -9.32 0.08
C ASP A 9 -2.94 -9.36 -1.18
N THR A 10 -1.85 -10.14 -1.11
CA THR A 10 -0.96 -10.40 -2.24
C THR A 10 -1.25 -11.74 -2.89
N PHE A 11 -1.19 -11.80 -4.22
CA PHE A 11 -1.23 -13.06 -4.96
C PHE A 11 0.16 -13.73 -5.05
N ASN A 12 1.24 -13.01 -4.72
CA ASN A 12 2.61 -13.50 -4.78
C ASN A 12 3.41 -13.05 -3.54
N PRO A 13 4.04 -13.96 -2.76
CA PRO A 13 4.91 -13.59 -1.64
C PRO A 13 6.10 -12.69 -2.01
N PHE A 14 6.50 -12.65 -3.29
CA PHE A 14 7.65 -11.86 -3.77
C PHE A 14 7.28 -10.46 -4.27
N ALA A 15 5.99 -10.16 -4.40
CA ALA A 15 5.49 -8.82 -4.71
C ALA A 15 4.76 -8.29 -3.49
N ALA A 16 5.47 -7.58 -2.61
CA ALA A 16 4.78 -6.75 -1.62
C ALA A 16 3.89 -5.79 -2.41
N SER A 17 2.56 -5.77 -2.17
CA SER A 17 1.78 -4.67 -2.72
C SER A 17 2.34 -3.39 -2.09
N SER A 18 2.68 -2.40 -2.91
CA SER A 18 3.18 -1.12 -2.39
C SER A 18 2.19 -0.56 -1.34
N ALA A 19 0.90 -0.85 -1.50
CA ALA A 19 -0.14 -0.55 -0.51
C ALA A 19 0.01 -1.33 0.82
N LEU A 20 0.24 -2.65 0.81
CA LEU A 20 0.51 -3.42 2.03
C LEU A 20 1.77 -2.90 2.73
N HIS A 21 2.82 -2.58 1.98
CA HIS A 21 4.08 -2.11 2.54
C HIS A 21 3.93 -0.71 3.18
N ALA A 22 3.30 0.23 2.46
CA ALA A 22 3.16 1.62 2.89
C ALA A 22 1.97 1.88 3.85
N PHE A 23 0.89 1.11 3.76
CA PHE A 23 -0.35 1.39 4.49
C PHE A 23 -0.91 0.20 5.28
N GLY A 24 -0.41 -1.02 5.06
CA GLY A 24 -0.85 -2.21 5.80
C GLY A 24 -0.41 -2.19 7.26
N GLY A 25 -1.21 -1.57 8.13
CA GLY A 25 -0.84 -1.30 9.51
C GLY A 25 -1.19 -2.39 10.52
N ILE A 26 -0.42 -2.41 11.62
CA ILE A 26 -0.74 -3.21 12.81
C ILE A 26 -0.60 -2.31 14.02
N ALA A 27 -1.71 -2.09 14.74
CA ALA A 27 -1.75 -1.20 15.89
C ALA A 27 -2.70 -1.68 17.00
N ASN A 28 -2.57 -1.05 18.17
CA ASN A 28 -3.54 -1.16 19.25
C ASN A 28 -4.68 -0.14 19.05
N GLY A 29 -5.85 -0.42 19.58
CA GLY A 29 -7.02 0.43 19.36
C GLY A 29 -8.34 -0.29 19.56
N VAL A 30 -9.42 0.36 19.13
CA VAL A 30 -10.79 -0.16 19.17
C VAL A 30 -11.33 -0.21 17.75
N LYS A 31 -11.96 -1.32 17.38
CA LYS A 31 -12.48 -1.57 16.04
C LYS A 31 -13.98 -1.78 16.09
N ALA A 32 -14.69 -1.17 15.16
CA ALA A 32 -16.10 -1.40 14.89
C ALA A 32 -16.31 -1.61 13.39
N GLY A 33 -17.37 -2.32 13.02
CA GLY A 33 -17.69 -2.54 11.63
C GLY A 33 -19.15 -2.88 11.42
N TYR A 34 -19.61 -2.68 10.19
CA TYR A 34 -20.94 -2.99 9.71
C TYR A 34 -20.81 -3.78 8.40
N ALA A 35 -21.65 -4.81 8.23
CA ALA A 35 -21.71 -5.58 7.00
C ALA A 35 -23.16 -5.97 6.71
N SER A 36 -23.70 -5.52 5.58
CA SER A 36 -25.02 -5.92 5.06
C SER A 36 -25.08 -5.72 3.55
N ASP A 37 -25.75 -6.63 2.83
CA ASP A 37 -26.09 -6.47 1.40
C ASP A 37 -24.89 -6.11 0.51
N GLY A 38 -23.75 -6.76 0.78
CA GLY A 38 -22.50 -6.53 0.06
C GLY A 38 -21.74 -5.26 0.46
N LEU A 39 -22.34 -4.36 1.25
CA LEU A 39 -21.65 -3.22 1.86
C LEU A 39 -20.88 -3.68 3.09
N ARG A 40 -19.62 -3.25 3.22
CA ARG A 40 -18.82 -3.39 4.43
C ARG A 40 -18.21 -2.04 4.79
N LEU A 41 -18.43 -1.62 6.03
CA LEU A 41 -17.83 -0.44 6.62
C LEU A 41 -17.00 -0.87 7.84
N PHE A 42 -15.84 -0.26 7.98
CA PHE A 42 -14.93 -0.49 9.08
C PHE A 42 -14.40 0.83 9.61
N LEU A 43 -14.36 0.96 10.93
CA LEU A 43 -13.78 2.09 11.63
C LEU A 43 -12.86 1.58 12.74
N MET A 44 -11.68 2.16 12.85
CA MET A 44 -10.75 1.87 13.93
C MET A 44 -10.22 3.15 14.55
N GLY A 45 -10.51 3.35 15.83
CA GLY A 45 -9.75 4.25 16.68
C GLY A 45 -8.42 3.59 17.00
N ILE A 46 -7.31 4.25 16.68
CA ILE A 46 -5.97 3.69 16.79
C ILE A 46 -5.19 4.46 17.86
N GLN A 47 -4.48 3.72 18.71
CA GLN A 47 -3.51 4.32 19.61
C GLN A 47 -2.38 4.92 18.77
N GLY A 48 -2.20 6.24 18.80
CA GLY A 48 -1.08 6.90 18.15
C GLY A 48 0.21 6.65 18.89
N GLY A 49 1.30 7.12 18.30
CA GLY A 49 2.67 6.80 18.67
C GLY A 49 3.42 6.33 17.43
N ALA A 50 4.71 6.07 17.59
CA ALA A 50 5.60 5.81 16.46
C ALA A 50 6.01 4.32 16.35
N LYS A 51 5.51 3.48 17.26
CA LYS A 51 5.86 2.05 17.37
C LYS A 51 5.05 1.11 16.49
N PHE A 52 3.94 1.59 15.93
CA PHE A 52 3.08 0.76 15.10
C PHE A 52 3.49 0.81 13.64
N ARG A 53 3.58 -0.37 13.02
CA ARG A 53 3.80 -0.49 11.58
C ARG A 53 2.66 0.21 10.84
N ALA A 54 3.01 1.07 9.89
CA ALA A 54 2.08 1.77 9.01
C ALA A 54 0.90 2.48 9.71
N ALA A 55 1.08 2.91 10.97
CA ALA A 55 0.03 3.57 11.76
C ALA A 55 0.58 4.64 12.72
N SER A 56 1.56 5.41 12.24
CA SER A 56 2.30 6.37 13.05
C SER A 56 1.53 7.67 13.22
N MET A 57 1.43 8.16 14.45
CA MET A 57 0.80 9.44 14.79
C MET A 57 1.56 10.16 15.92
N PRO A 58 1.70 11.51 15.89
CA PRO A 58 2.31 12.26 16.98
C PRO A 58 1.58 12.08 18.30
N VAL A 59 2.34 11.98 19.37
CA VAL A 59 1.83 11.95 20.75
C VAL A 59 2.70 12.87 21.61
N ASN A 60 2.40 14.17 21.59
CA ASN A 60 3.07 15.19 22.40
C ASN A 60 4.61 15.09 22.41
N GLY A 61 5.24 14.91 21.24
CA GLY A 61 6.70 14.79 21.14
C GLY A 61 7.29 13.49 21.68
N THR A 62 6.46 12.49 22.01
CA THR A 62 6.90 11.16 22.43
C THR A 62 6.69 10.14 21.30
N GLY A 63 7.57 9.13 21.23
CA GLY A 63 7.37 7.95 20.39
C GLY A 63 6.47 6.89 21.03
N VAL A 64 6.12 7.07 22.31
CA VAL A 64 5.42 6.09 23.15
C VAL A 64 3.93 6.09 22.80
N PRO A 65 3.35 4.91 22.47
CA PRO A 65 1.93 4.84 22.23
C PRO A 65 1.12 5.04 23.52
N SER A 66 0.45 6.18 23.65
CA SER A 66 -0.27 6.53 24.90
C SER A 66 -1.60 7.26 24.69
N ARG A 67 -2.01 7.56 23.45
CA ARG A 67 -3.28 8.26 23.16
C ARG A 67 -4.05 7.61 22.04
N LEU A 68 -5.37 7.53 22.17
CA LEU A 68 -6.26 7.12 21.08
C LEU A 68 -6.55 8.33 20.17
N ASN A 69 -5.57 8.71 19.33
CA ASN A 69 -5.63 9.91 18.50
C ASN A 69 -5.39 9.66 17.00
N ASN A 70 -5.32 8.40 16.58
CA ASN A 70 -5.27 8.01 15.18
C ASN A 70 -6.59 7.33 14.77
N LEU A 71 -6.88 7.32 13.47
CA LEU A 71 -8.14 6.83 12.91
C LEU A 71 -7.88 6.12 11.58
N ALA A 72 -8.54 4.99 11.36
CA ALA A 72 -8.66 4.38 10.04
C ALA A 72 -10.14 4.11 9.71
N VAL A 73 -10.50 4.34 8.45
CA VAL A 73 -11.82 4.08 7.90
C VAL A 73 -11.63 3.31 6.60
N ASP A 74 -12.41 2.25 6.42
CA ASP A 74 -12.45 1.48 5.19
C ASP A 74 -13.91 1.19 4.83
N ALA A 75 -14.28 1.42 3.59
CA ALA A 75 -15.60 1.11 3.08
C ALA A 75 -15.47 0.43 1.72
N ASN A 76 -16.22 -0.65 1.51
CA ASN A 76 -16.34 -1.28 0.20
C ASN A 76 -17.72 -1.85 -0.01
N ARG A 77 -18.06 -2.05 -1.28
CA ARG A 77 -19.29 -2.70 -1.69
C ARG A 77 -19.01 -3.73 -2.76
N GLU A 78 -19.68 -4.87 -2.64
CA GLU A 78 -19.67 -5.95 -3.61
C GLU A 78 -20.98 -5.95 -4.40
N PHE A 79 -20.84 -6.03 -5.72
CA PHE A 79 -21.93 -6.04 -6.71
C PHE A 79 -21.90 -7.36 -7.48
N GLY A 80 -23.08 -7.84 -7.89
CA GLY A 80 -23.18 -9.00 -8.78
C GLY A 80 -22.82 -10.32 -8.11
N GLN A 81 -23.42 -10.64 -6.96
CA GLN A 81 -23.22 -11.91 -6.24
C GLN A 81 -23.83 -13.11 -7.00
N GLY A 82 -23.32 -13.42 -8.20
CA GLY A 82 -23.82 -14.46 -9.10
C GLY A 82 -22.69 -15.19 -9.83
N ARG A 83 -23.03 -16.26 -10.57
CA ARG A 83 -22.05 -17.19 -11.18
C ARG A 83 -21.15 -16.60 -12.29
N TYR A 84 -21.42 -15.38 -12.76
CA TYR A 84 -20.80 -14.85 -13.98
C TYR A 84 -19.74 -13.77 -13.73
N ALA A 85 -20.03 -12.78 -12.89
CA ALA A 85 -19.06 -11.74 -12.55
C ALA A 85 -19.42 -11.06 -11.22
N ALA A 86 -18.42 -10.81 -10.37
CA ALA A 86 -18.52 -10.03 -9.15
C ALA A 86 -17.59 -8.82 -9.23
N LEU A 87 -18.08 -7.65 -8.82
CA LEU A 87 -17.29 -6.41 -8.76
C LEU A 87 -17.28 -5.91 -7.32
N LEU A 88 -16.09 -5.71 -6.78
CA LEU A 88 -15.87 -5.03 -5.51
C LEU A 88 -15.24 -3.67 -5.78
N LEU A 89 -15.79 -2.63 -5.17
CA LEU A 89 -15.25 -1.28 -5.17
C LEU A 89 -15.13 -0.80 -3.73
N GLY A 90 -14.06 -0.08 -3.41
CA GLY A 90 -13.86 0.43 -2.06
C GLY A 90 -12.89 1.59 -1.99
N GLY A 91 -12.82 2.16 -0.79
CA GLY A 91 -11.91 3.23 -0.44
C GLY A 91 -11.50 3.15 1.02
N SER A 92 -10.29 3.61 1.29
CA SER A 92 -9.73 3.64 2.63
C SER A 92 -9.08 4.97 2.92
N PHE A 93 -9.17 5.36 4.18
CA PHE A 93 -8.50 6.51 4.74
C PHE A 93 -7.84 6.11 6.05
N GLN A 94 -6.65 6.64 6.29
CA GLN A 94 -6.00 6.52 7.57
C GLN A 94 -5.35 7.86 7.92
N ARG A 95 -5.66 8.40 9.09
CA ARG A 95 -5.20 9.73 9.49
C ARG A 95 -3.68 9.80 9.60
N GLY A 96 -3.04 8.76 10.16
CA GLY A 96 -1.57 8.64 10.23
C GLY A 96 -1.09 7.26 9.85
N SER A 97 -0.22 7.21 8.84
CA SER A 97 0.26 6.01 8.14
C SER A 97 1.76 5.73 8.39
N ALA A 98 2.51 5.18 7.43
CA ALA A 98 3.85 4.62 7.67
C ALA A 98 4.98 5.61 7.94
N SER A 99 4.99 6.81 7.35
CA SER A 99 6.14 7.70 7.56
C SER A 99 5.74 9.12 7.93
N CYS A 100 6.16 9.44 9.15
CA CYS A 100 5.99 10.71 9.83
C CYS A 100 7.34 11.30 10.30
N ARG A 101 8.45 10.68 9.85
CA ARG A 101 9.82 10.96 10.30
C ARG A 101 10.63 11.52 9.17
N ASP A 102 11.55 12.40 9.52
CA ASP A 102 12.52 12.99 8.60
C ASP A 102 13.65 11.98 8.31
N CYS A 103 14.43 12.25 7.27
CA CYS A 103 15.66 11.51 6.99
C CYS A 103 16.83 12.08 7.83
N PRO A 104 17.78 11.24 8.31
CA PRO A 104 17.77 9.78 8.25
C PRO A 104 16.66 9.19 9.13
N VAL A 105 15.99 8.15 8.63
CA VAL A 105 14.86 7.55 9.35
C VAL A 105 15.36 6.76 10.55
N VAL A 106 15.08 7.26 11.75
CA VAL A 106 15.30 6.54 13.00
C VAL A 106 14.01 5.87 13.46
N HIS A 107 14.05 4.55 13.67
CA HIS A 107 12.85 3.82 14.09
C HIS A 107 12.40 4.25 15.48
N PHE A 108 11.08 4.33 15.67
CA PHE A 108 10.42 4.66 16.94
C PHE A 108 10.61 6.09 17.47
N GLU A 109 11.30 6.96 16.73
CA GLU A 109 11.33 8.38 17.07
C GLU A 109 9.93 9.02 17.00
N PRO A 110 9.67 10.03 17.84
CA PRO A 110 8.42 10.78 17.82
C PRO A 110 8.10 11.33 16.43
N CYS A 111 6.85 11.19 16.00
CA CYS A 111 6.36 11.88 14.82
C CYS A 111 6.17 13.38 15.12
N ARG A 112 6.57 14.26 14.19
CA ARG A 112 6.23 15.69 14.26
C ARG A 112 4.80 15.96 13.82
N ALA A 113 4.40 15.35 12.71
CA ALA A 113 3.06 15.43 12.14
C ALA A 113 2.56 14.04 11.73
N GLY A 114 1.24 13.86 11.68
CA GLY A 114 0.66 12.69 11.03
C GLY A 114 0.83 12.79 9.52
N ASN A 115 0.93 11.65 8.85
CA ASN A 115 0.90 11.61 7.39
C ASN A 115 -0.28 10.72 6.94
N PRO A 116 -1.35 11.29 6.38
CA PRO A 116 -2.53 10.53 6.01
C PRO A 116 -2.24 9.54 4.87
N GLY A 117 -2.96 8.43 4.85
CA GLY A 117 -3.10 7.58 3.69
C GLY A 117 -4.50 7.71 3.13
N VAL A 118 -4.64 7.81 1.81
CA VAL A 118 -5.91 7.68 1.09
C VAL A 118 -5.74 6.69 -0.04
N GLY A 119 -6.74 5.85 -0.26
CA GLY A 119 -6.73 4.91 -1.38
C GLY A 119 -8.12 4.57 -1.85
N VAL A 120 -8.21 4.19 -3.12
CA VAL A 120 -9.39 3.53 -3.68
C VAL A 120 -8.95 2.22 -4.30
N TYR A 121 -9.86 1.26 -4.35
CA TYR A 121 -9.54 -0.05 -4.85
C TYR A 121 -10.73 -0.70 -5.52
N GLY A 122 -10.42 -1.56 -6.48
CA GLY A 122 -11.39 -2.34 -7.21
C GLY A 122 -10.92 -3.78 -7.36
N ARG A 123 -11.86 -4.70 -7.44
CA ARG A 123 -11.63 -6.08 -7.85
C ARG A 123 -12.77 -6.55 -8.74
N LEU A 124 -12.45 -7.05 -9.92
CA LEU A 124 -13.37 -7.74 -10.81
C LEU A 124 -13.02 -9.22 -10.80
N ASP A 125 -13.96 -10.08 -10.46
CA ASP A 125 -13.87 -11.53 -10.66
C ASP A 125 -14.85 -11.91 -11.78
N ARG A 126 -14.39 -12.58 -12.84
CA ARG A 126 -15.23 -13.05 -13.96
C ARG A 126 -14.78 -14.43 -14.43
N GLY A 127 -15.52 -15.46 -14.03
CA GLY A 127 -15.11 -16.85 -14.23
C GLY A 127 -13.74 -17.10 -13.58
N PRO A 128 -12.72 -17.55 -14.32
CA PRO A 128 -11.40 -17.80 -13.76
C PRO A 128 -10.57 -16.51 -13.63
N LEU A 129 -10.86 -15.47 -14.41
CA LEU A 129 -10.15 -14.19 -14.38
C LEU A 129 -10.47 -13.40 -13.11
N ALA A 130 -9.45 -12.85 -12.46
CA ALA A 130 -9.65 -11.74 -11.54
C ALA A 130 -8.70 -10.58 -11.85
N VAL A 131 -9.15 -9.35 -11.68
CA VAL A 131 -8.37 -8.12 -11.87
C VAL A 131 -8.54 -7.29 -10.61
N LYS A 132 -7.44 -6.73 -10.09
CA LYS A 132 -7.47 -5.80 -8.95
C LYS A 132 -6.80 -4.50 -9.33
N ALA A 133 -7.29 -3.38 -8.82
CA ALA A 133 -6.60 -2.09 -8.93
C ALA A 133 -6.60 -1.41 -7.56
N GLU A 134 -5.51 -0.76 -7.18
CA GLU A 134 -5.39 -0.14 -5.86
C GLU A 134 -4.48 1.09 -5.88
N PRO A 135 -4.94 2.21 -6.46
CA PRO A 135 -4.29 3.49 -6.26
C PRO A 135 -4.44 3.97 -4.82
N ALA A 136 -3.31 4.12 -4.15
CA ALA A 136 -3.19 4.73 -2.84
C ALA A 136 -2.08 5.77 -2.84
N ARG A 137 -2.22 6.79 -1.98
CA ARG A 137 -1.24 7.87 -1.79
C ARG A 137 -1.26 8.43 -0.39
N THR A 138 -0.17 9.11 -0.05
CA THR A 138 -0.18 10.13 0.99
C THR A 138 -0.53 11.49 0.36
N PRO A 139 -1.49 12.26 0.90
CA PRO A 139 -1.72 13.63 0.41
C PRO A 139 -0.57 14.55 0.79
N ASP A 140 0.07 14.27 1.92
CA ASP A 140 1.21 15.00 2.45
C ASP A 140 2.53 14.38 1.99
N VAL A 141 3.54 15.25 1.92
CA VAL A 141 4.91 14.90 1.57
C VAL A 141 5.46 13.87 2.55
N TRP A 142 6.18 12.87 2.05
CA TRP A 142 6.73 11.80 2.87
C TRP A 142 8.13 12.19 3.39
N PRO A 143 8.27 12.65 4.65
CA PRO A 143 9.48 13.38 5.06
C PRO A 143 10.74 12.51 5.03
N GLY A 144 10.58 11.21 5.27
CA GLY A 144 11.68 10.24 5.27
C GLY A 144 12.27 9.97 3.89
N THR A 145 11.65 10.48 2.82
CA THR A 145 12.17 10.38 1.45
C THR A 145 13.04 11.57 1.03
N PHE A 146 13.14 12.62 1.85
CA PHE A 146 14.06 13.74 1.61
C PHE A 146 15.45 13.42 2.15
N ASN A 147 16.46 13.20 1.30
CA ASN A 147 17.84 12.96 1.76
C ASN A 147 18.63 14.28 1.87
N PRO A 148 19.03 14.74 3.07
CA PRO A 148 19.77 15.99 3.25
C PRO A 148 21.16 15.98 2.59
N GLY A 149 21.76 14.81 2.38
CA GLY A 149 23.02 14.66 1.66
C GLY A 149 22.90 14.83 0.14
N ILE A 150 21.66 14.86 -0.38
CA ILE A 150 21.36 15.05 -1.81
C ILE A 150 20.11 15.95 -1.98
N PRO A 151 20.17 17.22 -1.52
CA PRO A 151 19.00 18.09 -1.32
C PRO A 151 18.29 18.50 -2.61
N GLN A 152 18.95 18.37 -3.77
CA GLN A 152 18.40 18.69 -5.09
C GLN A 152 17.24 17.76 -5.52
N PHE A 153 17.01 16.66 -4.79
CA PHE A 153 15.93 15.71 -5.06
C PHE A 153 14.84 15.77 -3.96
N ALA A 154 14.10 16.88 -3.93
CA ALA A 154 13.00 17.10 -3.00
C ALA A 154 11.74 16.24 -3.28
N THR A 155 11.51 15.26 -2.40
CA THR A 155 10.26 14.65 -1.86
C THR A 155 8.93 14.66 -2.68
N CYS A 156 8.29 13.48 -2.86
CA CYS A 156 7.05 13.31 -3.65
C CYS A 156 5.92 12.47 -3.02
N LYS A 157 4.74 12.60 -3.64
CA LYS A 157 3.50 11.82 -3.43
C LYS A 157 3.62 10.44 -4.11
N VAL A 158 3.21 9.39 -3.43
CA VAL A 158 3.29 8.00 -3.96
C VAL A 158 1.95 7.57 -4.56
N PRO A 159 1.78 7.34 -5.88
CA PRO A 159 0.66 6.60 -6.44
C PRO A 159 0.98 5.10 -6.57
N VAL A 160 -0.04 4.21 -6.45
CA VAL A 160 0.10 2.73 -6.47
C VAL A 160 -0.75 2.09 -7.59
N GLY A 161 -0.29 0.95 -8.14
CA GLY A 161 -0.73 0.34 -9.42
C GLY A 161 -1.88 -0.71 -9.42
N ALA A 162 -1.96 -1.48 -10.52
CA ALA A 162 -3.05 -2.42 -10.87
C ALA A 162 -2.55 -3.87 -11.15
N ARG A 163 -3.42 -4.89 -11.11
CA ARG A 163 -3.09 -6.33 -11.04
C ARG A 163 -4.08 -7.23 -11.80
N SER A 164 -3.63 -8.41 -12.25
CA SER A 164 -4.49 -9.49 -12.79
C SER A 164 -4.07 -10.89 -12.27
N ARG A 165 -5.04 -11.76 -12.02
CA ARG A 165 -4.90 -13.12 -11.44
C ARG A 165 -4.51 -14.18 -12.46
N HIS A 166 -4.49 -13.85 -13.76
CA HIS A 166 -4.15 -14.80 -14.84
C HIS A 166 -2.94 -14.41 -15.68
N ALA A 167 -2.36 -13.23 -15.46
CA ALA A 167 -1.32 -12.72 -16.35
C ALA A 167 -0.28 -11.82 -15.67
N GLY A 168 -0.24 -11.79 -14.33
CA GLY A 168 0.81 -11.07 -13.60
C GLY A 168 0.37 -9.80 -12.86
N PHE A 169 1.34 -9.23 -12.17
CA PHE A 169 1.27 -8.04 -11.35
C PHE A 169 2.02 -6.90 -12.04
N LEU A 170 1.39 -5.72 -12.11
CA LEU A 170 2.02 -4.49 -12.57
C LEU A 170 1.98 -3.45 -11.44
N GLY A 171 3.07 -3.37 -10.69
CA GLY A 171 3.28 -2.32 -9.71
C GLY A 171 3.91 -1.11 -10.36
N HIS A 172 3.31 0.06 -10.18
CA HIS A 172 3.99 1.33 -10.37
C HIS A 172 3.95 2.07 -9.05
N GLN A 173 5.10 2.51 -8.58
CA GLN A 173 5.24 3.36 -7.41
C GLN A 173 6.07 4.58 -7.82
N ALA A 174 5.60 5.78 -7.53
CA ALA A 174 6.43 6.96 -7.67
C ALA A 174 7.03 7.34 -6.31
N ALA A 175 8.34 7.55 -6.25
CA ALA A 175 9.04 7.93 -5.03
C ALA A 175 10.09 9.01 -5.36
N GLY A 176 9.96 10.20 -4.79
CA GLY A 176 10.86 11.32 -5.13
C GLY A 176 10.46 12.12 -6.39
N PRO A 177 11.13 13.27 -6.65
CA PRO A 177 10.77 14.21 -7.71
C PRO A 177 10.88 13.65 -9.12
N ASP A 178 10.11 14.24 -10.04
CA ASP A 178 10.12 13.83 -11.45
C ASP A 178 11.54 13.88 -12.03
N GLY A 179 11.94 12.80 -12.71
CA GLY A 179 13.22 12.72 -13.42
C GLY A 179 14.40 12.19 -12.60
N VAL A 180 14.23 11.88 -11.32
CA VAL A 180 15.30 11.26 -10.51
C VAL A 180 15.36 9.74 -10.71
N PRO A 181 16.51 9.06 -10.52
CA PRO A 181 16.63 7.62 -10.81
C PRO A 181 15.70 6.69 -10.04
N TRP A 182 15.12 7.17 -8.93
CA TRP A 182 14.14 6.47 -8.10
C TRP A 182 12.71 7.03 -8.23
N ASP A 183 12.49 8.01 -9.11
CA ASP A 183 11.19 8.67 -9.36
C ASP A 183 10.09 7.65 -9.68
N ARG A 184 10.46 6.57 -10.35
CA ARG A 184 9.61 5.46 -10.76
C ARG A 184 10.24 4.16 -10.28
N GLN A 185 9.61 3.58 -9.27
CA GLN A 185 9.87 2.22 -8.83
C GLN A 185 8.76 1.33 -9.41
N GLY A 186 8.99 0.87 -10.64
CA GLY A 186 8.09 -0.05 -11.33
C GLY A 186 8.52 -1.50 -11.10
N GLN A 187 7.56 -2.37 -10.80
CA GLN A 187 7.78 -3.81 -10.72
C GLN A 187 6.77 -4.52 -11.61
N GLN A 188 7.25 -5.39 -12.48
CA GLN A 188 6.40 -6.27 -13.29
C GLN A 188 6.69 -7.71 -12.89
N VAL A 189 5.68 -8.41 -12.41
CA VAL A 189 5.83 -9.81 -11.98
C VAL A 189 4.85 -10.67 -12.75
N LEU A 190 5.35 -11.50 -13.65
CA LEU A 190 4.52 -12.50 -14.32
C LEU A 190 4.60 -13.80 -13.51
N GLY A 191 3.45 -14.41 -13.22
CA GLY A 191 3.43 -15.65 -12.45
C GLY A 191 2.27 -16.56 -12.83
N ALA A 192 2.53 -17.86 -12.74
CA ALA A 192 1.54 -18.92 -12.91
C ALA A 192 1.47 -19.75 -11.63
N ALA A 193 0.25 -20.10 -11.23
CA ALA A 193 0.01 -20.98 -10.09
C ALA A 193 -0.97 -22.08 -10.49
N ARG A 194 -0.65 -23.33 -10.15
CA ARG A 194 -1.53 -24.48 -10.36
C ARG A 194 -1.72 -25.21 -9.04
N SER A 195 -2.97 -25.49 -8.70
CA SER A 195 -3.29 -26.37 -7.58
C SER A 195 -3.30 -27.82 -8.09
N ALA A 196 -2.42 -28.66 -7.57
CA ALA A 196 -2.44 -30.10 -7.86
C ALA A 196 -3.50 -30.82 -7.00
N ARG A 197 -3.75 -30.30 -5.79
CA ARG A 197 -4.81 -30.68 -4.83
C ARG A 197 -5.27 -29.42 -4.09
N PRO A 198 -6.41 -29.42 -3.37
CA PRO A 198 -6.92 -28.23 -2.65
C PRO A 198 -5.91 -27.60 -1.67
N GLN A 199 -4.91 -28.36 -1.23
CA GLN A 199 -3.91 -27.95 -0.24
C GLN A 199 -2.49 -27.80 -0.82
N THR A 200 -2.29 -28.10 -2.09
CA THR A 200 -0.96 -28.07 -2.73
C THR A 200 -0.98 -27.14 -3.93
N VAL A 201 -0.29 -26.01 -3.82
CA VAL A 201 -0.18 -25.01 -4.87
C VAL A 201 1.28 -24.89 -5.30
N CYS A 202 1.57 -25.23 -6.56
CA CYS A 202 2.85 -24.94 -7.18
C CYS A 202 2.79 -23.55 -7.83
N ARG A 203 3.83 -22.72 -7.60
CA ARG A 203 3.91 -21.36 -8.15
C ARG A 203 5.25 -21.16 -8.85
N ALA A 204 5.22 -20.58 -10.05
CA ALA A 204 6.39 -20.11 -10.76
C ALA A 204 6.20 -18.62 -11.07
N CYS A 205 7.22 -17.80 -10.83
CA CYS A 205 7.17 -16.36 -11.05
C CYS A 205 8.48 -15.87 -11.67
N ALA A 206 8.40 -14.93 -12.60
CA ALA A 206 9.51 -14.13 -13.09
C ALA A 206 9.24 -12.67 -12.72
N ASP A 207 10.24 -12.01 -12.14
CA ASP A 207 10.17 -10.62 -11.69
C ASP A 207 11.16 -9.78 -12.50
N ARG A 208 10.70 -8.62 -12.96
CA ARG A 208 11.55 -7.58 -13.53
C ARG A 208 11.27 -6.28 -12.77
N GLN A 209 12.23 -5.87 -11.96
CA GLN A 209 12.27 -4.52 -11.40
C GLN A 209 12.83 -3.59 -12.47
N LEU A 210 12.08 -2.54 -12.81
CA LEU A 210 12.54 -1.49 -13.72
C LEU A 210 13.06 -0.34 -12.85
N CYS A 211 14.36 -0.32 -12.58
CA CYS A 211 15.03 0.85 -12.03
C CYS A 211 15.40 1.79 -13.19
N ALA A 212 15.11 3.09 -13.07
CA ALA A 212 15.36 4.06 -14.15
C ALA A 212 16.85 4.15 -14.56
N ALA A 213 17.78 3.73 -13.68
CA ALA A 213 19.21 3.60 -14.00
C ALA A 213 19.50 2.64 -15.18
N GLU A 214 18.75 1.53 -15.33
CA GLU A 214 18.96 0.57 -16.41
C GLU A 214 18.49 1.10 -17.79
N LEU A 215 17.49 1.98 -17.79
CA LEU A 215 17.00 2.60 -19.02
C LEU A 215 17.93 3.69 -19.55
N HIS A 216 18.65 4.38 -18.65
CA HIS A 216 19.60 5.42 -19.05
C HIS A 216 20.89 4.82 -19.65
N GLN A 217 21.37 3.68 -19.12
CA GLN A 217 22.52 2.98 -19.70
C GLN A 217 22.20 2.35 -21.07
N ARG A 218 20.99 1.83 -21.29
CA ARG A 218 20.61 1.25 -22.59
C ARG A 218 20.39 2.29 -23.70
N ARG A 219 20.10 3.55 -23.36
CA ARG A 219 20.00 4.65 -24.34
C ARG A 219 21.33 5.28 -24.72
N GLN A 220 22.42 4.96 -24.03
CA GLN A 220 23.76 5.44 -24.37
C GLN A 220 24.57 4.42 -25.20
N HIS A 221 23.98 3.26 -25.52
CA HIS A 221 24.61 2.20 -26.32
C HIS A 221 23.85 1.86 -27.62
N HIS A 222 23.01 2.77 -28.11
CA HIS A 222 22.39 2.68 -29.44
C HIS A 222 22.48 4.03 -30.16
#